data_AF-M6W9W9-F1
#
_entry.id   AF-M6W9W9-F1
#
_cell.length_a   1.000
_cell.length_b   1.000
_cell.length_c   1.000
_cell.angle_alpha   90.00
_cell.angle_beta   90.00
_cell.angle_gamma   90.00
#
_symmetry.space_group_name_H-M   'P 1'
#
loop_
_entity.id
_entity.type
_entity.pdbx_description
1 polymer ?
#
loop_
_entity_poly.entity_id
_entity_poly.type
_entity_poly.pdbx_seq_one_letter_code
_entity_poly.pdbx_strand_id
1 'polypeptide(L)'
;MLRSEAEFNFYKILNWDEDWKVFAGAGIRNINKYKYGYFLKEGSYQEYFYTYGPQIVLHTEYKLWEEISIHLGLDLFYTEGNRFYKD
;
A
#
# COMPACT_ATOMS: atom_id res chain seq x y z
N MET A 1 -13.13 6.22 11.32
CA MET A 1 -12.67 4.99 10.66
C MET A 1 -11.16 4.95 10.82
N LEU A 2 -10.61 3.95 11.52
CA LEU A 2 -9.16 3.81 11.68
C LEU A 2 -8.66 2.84 10.61
N ARG A 3 -7.55 3.15 9.95
CA ARG A 3 -6.89 2.31 8.95
C ARG A 3 -5.42 2.23 9.31
N SER A 4 -4.87 1.02 9.29
CA SER A 4 -3.45 0.75 9.46
C SER A 4 -2.96 0.01 8.22
N GLU A 5 -1.82 0.42 7.69
CA GLU A 5 -1.21 -0.19 6.50
C GLU A 5 0.25 -0.47 6.78
N ALA A 6 0.73 -1.60 6.26
CA ALA A 6 2.13 -1.97 6.28
C ALA A 6 2.51 -2.55 4.92
N GLU A 7 3.70 -2.20 4.45
CA GLU A 7 4.24 -2.62 3.16
C GLU A 7 5.64 -3.19 3.36
N PHE A 8 5.91 -4.31 2.71
CA PHE A 8 7.24 -4.88 2.62
C PHE A 8 7.56 -5.18 1.16
N ASN A 9 8.46 -4.40 0.58
CA ASN A 9 8.75 -4.44 -0.85
C ASN A 9 10.24 -4.72 -1.08
N PHE A 10 10.51 -5.59 -2.05
CA PHE A 10 11.85 -5.85 -2.55
C PHE A 10 11.99 -5.21 -3.93
N TYR A 11 13.04 -4.42 -4.12
CA TYR A 11 13.25 -3.65 -5.34
C TYR A 11 14.58 -3.99 -5.98
N LYS A 12 14.59 -4.00 -7.31
CA LYS A 12 15.79 -3.89 -8.11
C LYS A 12 15.87 -2.49 -8.69
N ILE A 13 17.02 -1.84 -8.50
CA ILE A 13 17.30 -0.54 -9.11
C ILE A 13 17.94 -0.79 -10.48
N LEU A 14 17.35 -0.21 -11.50
CA LEU A 14 17.81 -0.22 -12.87
C LEU A 14 18.18 1.22 -13.22
N ASN A 15 19.48 1.49 -13.33
CA ASN A 15 19.96 2.78 -13.83
C ASN A 15 19.90 2.70 -15.35
N TRP A 16 18.90 3.35 -15.96
CA TRP A 16 18.73 3.29 -17.41
C TRP A 16 19.72 4.23 -18.10
N ASP A 17 19.95 5.41 -17.51
CA ASP A 17 21.03 6.32 -17.84
C ASP A 17 21.55 7.04 -16.55
N GLU A 18 22.35 8.09 -16.70
CA GLU A 18 22.92 8.85 -15.58
C GLU A 18 21.87 9.67 -14.81
N ASP A 19 20.81 10.09 -15.49
CA ASP A 19 19.75 10.97 -14.96
C ASP A 19 18.44 10.20 -14.66
N TRP A 20 18.32 8.95 -15.12
CA TRP A 20 17.10 8.16 -15.06
C TRP A 20 17.29 6.83 -14.33
N LYS A 21 16.62 6.73 -13.18
CA LYS A 21 16.57 5.51 -12.36
C LYS A 21 15.17 4.94 -12.36
N VAL A 22 15.07 3.63 -12.56
CA VAL A 22 13.83 2.87 -12.45
C VAL A 22 13.96 1.86 -11.32
N PHE A 23 13.01 1.87 -10.40
CA PHE A 23 12.90 0.95 -9.28
C PHE A 23 11.72 0.03 -9.57
N ALA A 24 12.02 -1.22 -9.91
CA ALA A 24 11.00 -2.23 -10.17
C ALA A 24 11.07 -3.30 -9.07
N GLY A 25 9.93 -3.61 -8.48
CA GLY A 25 9.87 -4.48 -7.34
C GLY A 25 8.55 -5.21 -7.19
N ALA A 26 8.57 -6.14 -6.26
CA ALA A 26 7.39 -6.84 -5.79
C ALA A 26 7.46 -6.93 -4.26
N GLY A 27 6.30 -7.06 -3.65
CA GLY A 27 6.19 -7.04 -2.20
C GLY A 27 4.89 -7.60 -1.70
N ILE A 28 4.67 -7.40 -0.41
CA ILE A 28 3.46 -7.81 0.30
C ILE A 28 2.92 -6.56 1.00
N ARG A 29 1.62 -6.33 0.84
CA ARG A 29 0.88 -5.26 1.49
C ARG A 29 -0.09 -5.84 2.50
N ASN A 30 -0.15 -5.24 3.67
CA ASN A 30 -1.19 -5.49 4.67
C ASN A 30 -2.03 -4.24 4.85
N ILE A 31 -3.35 -4.39 4.79
CA ILE A 31 -4.30 -3.31 5.04
C ILE A 31 -5.29 -3.79 6.09
N ASN A 32 -5.28 -3.10 7.23
CA ASN A 32 -6.20 -3.32 8.34
C ASN A 32 -7.17 -2.16 8.45
N LYS A 33 -8.47 -2.42 8.52
CA LYS A 33 -9.51 -1.40 8.67
C LYS A 33 -10.40 -1.69 9.87
N TYR A 34 -10.73 -0.64 10.61
CA TYR A 34 -11.61 -0.68 11.78
C TYR A 34 -12.82 0.21 11.53
N LYS A 35 -14.01 -0.38 11.57
CA LYS A 35 -15.27 0.33 11.43
C LYS A 35 -16.11 0.15 12.69
N TYR A 36 -16.59 1.27 13.22
CA TYR A 36 -17.54 1.32 14.32
C TYR A 36 -18.90 1.68 13.73
N GLY A 37 -19.93 0.91 14.08
CA GLY A 37 -21.30 1.18 13.69
C GLY A 37 -22.26 0.97 14.85
N TYR A 38 -23.38 1.70 14.81
CA TYR A 38 -24.53 1.46 15.67
C TYR A 38 -25.67 0.93 14.79
N PHE A 39 -26.12 -0.30 15.02
CA PHE A 39 -27.42 -0.73 14.51
C PHE A 39 -28.47 -0.35 15.55
N LEU A 40 -29.54 0.33 15.11
CA LEU A 40 -30.65 0.79 15.95
C LEU A 40 -31.38 -0.33 16.71
N LYS A 41 -31.08 -1.61 16.44
CA LYS A 41 -31.68 -2.80 17.09
C LYS A 41 -30.71 -3.77 17.76
N GLU A 42 -29.40 -3.71 17.49
CA GLU A 42 -28.44 -4.78 17.86
C GLU A 42 -27.21 -4.28 18.66
N GLY A 43 -27.13 -2.99 18.97
CA GLY A 43 -26.02 -2.43 19.76
C GLY A 43 -24.86 -1.89 18.91
N SER A 44 -23.80 -1.46 19.58
CA SER A 44 -22.55 -1.03 18.94
C SER A 44 -21.76 -2.24 18.49
N TYR A 45 -21.38 -2.32 17.22
CA TYR A 45 -20.50 -3.37 16.71
C TYR A 45 -19.17 -2.80 16.26
N GLN A 46 -18.10 -3.58 16.44
CA GLN A 46 -16.78 -3.27 15.88
C GLN A 46 -16.41 -4.29 14.79
N GLU A 47 -16.24 -3.80 13.58
CA GLU A 47 -15.77 -4.60 12.44
C GLU A 47 -14.27 -4.43 12.21
N TYR A 48 -13.60 -5.55 12.02
CA TYR A 48 -12.18 -5.63 11.73
C TYR A 48 -11.98 -6.31 10.38
N PHE A 49 -11.25 -5.65 9.49
CA PHE A 49 -10.81 -6.24 8.22
C PHE A 49 -9.30 -6.40 8.30
N TYR A 50 -8.80 -7.63 8.21
CA TYR A 50 -7.37 -7.92 8.13
C TYR A 50 -7.08 -8.51 6.76
N THR A 51 -6.45 -7.74 5.88
CA THR A 51 -6.14 -8.17 4.51
C THR A 51 -4.66 -8.16 4.26
N TYR A 52 -4.15 -9.13 3.50
CA TYR A 52 -2.78 -9.16 3.03
C TYR A 52 -2.75 -9.65 1.59
N GLY A 53 -1.70 -9.32 0.84
CA GLY A 53 -1.54 -9.85 -0.49
C GLY A 53 -0.39 -9.23 -1.27
N PRO A 54 -0.19 -9.69 -2.51
CA PRO A 54 0.93 -9.25 -3.34
C PRO A 54 0.79 -7.80 -3.78
N GLN A 55 1.94 -7.14 -3.92
CA GLN A 55 2.10 -5.81 -4.49
C GLN A 55 3.19 -5.86 -5.56
N ILE A 56 2.98 -5.14 -6.66
CA ILE A 56 3.99 -4.80 -7.66
C ILE A 56 4.23 -3.30 -7.52
N VAL A 57 5.51 -2.93 -7.54
CA VAL A 57 5.94 -1.55 -7.34
C VAL A 57 6.82 -1.10 -8.49
N LEU A 58 6.49 0.06 -9.04
CA LEU A 58 7.25 0.72 -10.08
C LEU A 58 7.44 2.18 -9.69
N HIS A 59 8.66 2.56 -9.32
CA HIS A 59 9.04 3.97 -9.19
C HIS A 59 10.04 4.34 -10.27
N THR A 60 10.02 5.61 -10.63
CA THR A 60 11.02 6.20 -11.49
C THR A 60 11.41 7.57 -10.97
N GLU A 61 12.70 7.85 -11.04
CA GLU A 61 13.29 9.13 -10.73
C GLU A 61 13.99 9.64 -11.98
N TYR A 62 13.63 10.84 -12.42
CA TYR A 62 14.27 11.52 -13.55
C TYR A 62 14.83 12.85 -13.08
N LYS A 63 16.15 13.03 -13.23
CA LYS A 63 16.84 14.27 -12.89
C LYS A 63 16.70 15.26 -14.06
N LEU A 64 15.98 16.35 -13.81
CA LEU A 64 15.80 17.42 -14.81
C LEU A 64 16.98 18.39 -14.82
N TRP A 65 17.48 18.72 -13.63
CA TRP A 65 18.61 19.62 -13.39
C TRP A 65 19.39 19.17 -12.15
N GLU A 66 20.53 19.80 -11.86
CA GLU A 66 21.40 19.38 -10.74
C GLU A 66 20.67 19.25 -9.40
N GLU A 67 19.72 20.15 -9.10
CA GLU A 67 18.96 20.12 -7.85
C GLU A 67 17.50 19.67 -8.01
N ILE A 68 17.01 19.43 -9.24
CA ILE A 68 15.59 19.15 -9.49
C ILE A 68 15.43 17.76 -10.08
N SER A 69 14.64 16.92 -9.40
CA SER A 69 14.23 15.60 -9.87
C SER A 69 12.71 15.43 -9.82
N ILE A 70 12.17 14.68 -10.78
CA ILE A 70 10.78 14.23 -10.80
C ILE A 70 10.74 12.78 -10.34
N HIS A 71 9.82 12.50 -9.42
CA HIS A 71 9.56 11.17 -8.91
C HIS A 71 8.14 10.76 -9.29
N LEU A 72 8.00 9.63 -9.96
CA LEU A 72 6.71 9.02 -10.27
C LEU A 72 6.68 7.61 -9.70
N GLY A 73 5.58 7.25 -9.03
CA GLY A 73 5.38 5.96 -8.40
C GLY A 73 4.04 5.34 -8.76
N LEU A 74 4.04 4.04 -9.01
CA LEU A 74 2.86 3.23 -9.26
C LEU A 74 2.93 1.95 -8.42
N ASP A 75 1.97 1.80 -7.52
CA ASP A 75 1.76 0.59 -6.73
C ASP A 75 0.48 -0.12 -7.19
N LEU A 76 0.64 -1.36 -7.64
CA LEU A 76 -0.48 -2.24 -7.97
C LEU A 76 -0.52 -3.36 -6.95
N PHE A 77 -1.61 -3.46 -6.18
CA PHE A 77 -1.76 -4.49 -5.16
C PHE A 77 -3.13 -5.13 -5.18
N TYR A 78 -3.18 -6.37 -4.74
CA TYR A 78 -4.41 -7.11 -4.48
C TYR A 78 -4.32 -7.70 -3.08
N THR A 79 -5.24 -7.33 -2.18
CA THR A 79 -5.28 -7.88 -0.82
C THR A 79 -6.59 -8.61 -0.59
N GLU A 80 -6.49 -9.80 -0.01
CA GLU A 80 -7.62 -10.59 0.43
C GLU A 80 -7.52 -10.81 1.94
N GLY A 81 -8.64 -11.02 2.62
CA GLY A 81 -8.60 -11.24 4.04
C GLY A 81 -9.95 -11.43 4.70
N ASN A 82 -9.88 -11.53 6.02
CA ASN A 82 -11.03 -11.91 6.83
C ASN A 82 -11.70 -10.68 7.44
N ARG A 83 -13.04 -10.75 7.51
CA ARG A 83 -13.88 -9.81 8.25
C ARG A 83 -14.28 -10.45 9.58
N PHE A 84 -13.99 -9.77 10.67
CA PHE A 84 -14.37 -10.19 12.01
C PHE A 84 -15.33 -9.17 12.62
N TYR A 85 -16.31 -9.69 13.35
CA TYR A 85 -17.20 -8.90 14.19
C TYR A 85 -16.82 -9.16 15.64
N LYS A 86 -16.72 -8.10 16.42
CA LYS A 86 -16.59 -8.19 17.87
C LYS A 86 -17.81 -7.53 18.49
N ASP A 87 -18.51 -8.32 19.30
CA ASP A 87 -19.58 -7.90 20.19
C ASP A 87 -19.00 -7.18 21.44
#